data_AF-A0A7W5AZB9-F1
#
_entry.id   AF-A0A7W5AZB9-F1
#
_cell.length_a   1.000
_cell.length_b   1.000
_cell.length_c   1.000
_cell.angle_alpha   90.00
_cell.angle_beta   90.00
_cell.angle_gamma   90.00
#
_symmetry.space_group_name_H-M   'P 1'
#
loop_
_entity.id
_entity.type
_entity.pdbx_description
1 polymer ?
#
loop_
_entity_poly.entity_id
_entity_poly.type
_entity_poly.pdbx_seq_one_letter_code
_entity_poly.pdbx_strand_id
1 'polypeptide(L)'
;MRIDQTMVDKAEQLVPNLVSTRIEPIGTIDIVADENAFQGWRTQASDLPGEWKEQAYGKGDSFILDFGDHQVGYVTLAIKPVGSPPDAPLKLKLTFGEMPCEIAEPFASYDGWLSSSWLQEELIFVDVLPAQLRLPRRYCFRYMKIEVLDTSKKYQIGFENISCEAVTSADRSVVAPLPDTLPEDMRTMDRIAVKTLEDCMQTVFEDGPKRDRRLWIGDLRLQAQANYVSFNNYDLVRRCLYLFAGMRLPDGAVGACVFEKPYPHVDDTRLYDYALFFVSVLYDYYEASQDRDTLIELWPIAYEQLEIGVQRLGENGIVKDDPSWWSFTDWTPELNKQAPAQAVLIYCLKQGLELARLLEREEEQAFIASQIERTSRAAVAHLFDEESGFFVSGDERQTSWASQVWMALAEVLPKTENGELLDRLLKNPPSVGMTTPYMYHHLIEALFLTGRREQAIKQMQSYWGEMVQDGADTFWELYNPADKKESPYGSNLINSYCHAWSCTPTYFIRKYVVQSS
;
A
#
# COMPACT_ATOMS: atom_id res chain seq x y z
N MET A 1 0.65 -25.45 8.66
CA MET A 1 1.49 -24.75 7.67
C MET A 1 2.30 -25.78 6.90
N ARG A 2 2.47 -25.55 5.60
CA ARG A 2 3.40 -26.29 4.74
C ARG A 2 4.63 -25.38 4.53
N ILE A 3 5.75 -25.75 5.15
CA ILE A 3 6.99 -24.98 5.10
C ILE A 3 7.97 -25.70 4.17
N ASP A 4 8.46 -25.01 3.14
CA ASP A 4 9.61 -25.41 2.33
C ASP A 4 10.82 -24.58 2.74
N GLN A 5 11.68 -25.16 3.58
CA GLN A 5 12.84 -24.47 4.12
C GLN A 5 13.83 -24.03 3.03
N THR A 6 13.91 -24.74 1.89
CA THR A 6 14.82 -24.37 0.81
C THR A 6 14.41 -23.04 0.18
N MET A 7 13.10 -22.81 0.01
CA MET A 7 12.57 -21.55 -0.49
C MET A 7 12.74 -20.42 0.54
N VAL A 8 12.49 -20.70 1.82
CA VAL A 8 12.71 -19.72 2.89
C VAL A 8 14.19 -19.31 2.97
N ASP A 9 15.12 -20.26 2.90
CA ASP A 9 16.56 -19.98 2.95
C ASP A 9 17.01 -19.13 1.73
N LYS A 10 16.43 -19.37 0.55
CA LYS A 10 16.66 -18.52 -0.63
C LYS A 10 16.14 -17.10 -0.43
N ALA A 11 14.95 -16.95 0.15
CA ALA A 11 14.44 -15.63 0.51
C ALA A 11 15.40 -14.93 1.47
N GLU A 12 15.88 -15.59 2.52
CA GLU A 12 16.79 -15.03 3.51
C GLU A 12 18.16 -14.61 2.94
N GLN A 13 18.63 -15.26 1.87
CA GLN A 13 19.84 -14.82 1.16
C GLN A 13 19.65 -13.52 0.37
N LEU A 14 18.39 -13.14 0.09
CA LEU A 14 18.01 -11.95 -0.69
C LEU A 14 17.60 -10.77 0.20
N VAL A 15 17.81 -10.83 1.53
CA VAL A 15 17.53 -9.68 2.41
C VAL A 15 18.36 -8.47 1.95
N PRO A 16 17.74 -7.35 1.57
CA PRO A 16 18.51 -6.20 1.12
C PRO A 16 19.18 -5.50 2.31
N ASN A 17 20.28 -4.80 2.03
CA ASN A 17 20.80 -3.80 2.96
C ASN A 17 19.91 -2.56 2.89
N LEU A 18 19.63 -1.96 4.06
CA LEU A 18 18.96 -0.67 4.11
C LEU A 18 19.98 0.46 3.99
N VAL A 19 19.72 1.40 3.09
CA VAL A 19 20.43 2.68 3.02
C VAL A 19 19.85 3.59 4.10
N SER A 20 20.72 4.35 4.77
CA SER A 20 20.27 5.34 5.76
C SER A 20 20.68 6.77 5.40
N THR A 21 19.76 7.70 5.62
CA THR A 21 19.95 9.14 5.37
C THR A 21 19.58 9.92 6.62
N ARG A 22 20.46 10.83 7.06
CA ARG A 22 20.17 11.71 8.20
C ARG A 22 19.35 12.92 7.75
N ILE A 23 18.18 13.10 8.34
CA ILE A 23 17.24 14.19 8.07
C ILE A 23 17.06 15.02 9.34
N GLU A 24 17.14 16.34 9.21
CA GLU A 24 16.84 17.31 10.28
C GLU A 24 15.51 18.01 10.00
N PRO A 25 14.77 18.44 11.03
CA PRO A 25 13.53 19.18 10.82
C PRO A 25 13.80 20.54 10.17
N ILE A 26 12.88 20.98 9.32
CA ILE A 26 12.99 22.24 8.57
C ILE A 26 12.50 23.45 9.38
N GLY A 27 11.71 23.24 10.44
CA GLY A 27 11.18 24.32 11.27
C GLY A 27 10.15 23.86 12.29
N THR A 28 9.63 24.81 13.06
CA THR A 28 8.49 24.60 13.95
C THR A 28 7.20 25.05 13.28
N ILE A 29 6.12 24.34 13.62
CA ILE A 29 4.78 24.65 13.14
C ILE A 29 3.78 24.65 14.29
N ASP A 30 2.67 25.32 14.07
CA ASP A 30 1.42 25.17 14.81
C ASP A 30 0.44 24.36 13.97
N ILE A 31 -0.42 23.58 14.64
CA ILE A 31 -1.53 22.89 13.99
C ILE A 31 -2.82 23.51 14.48
N VAL A 32 -3.63 23.98 13.54
CA VAL A 32 -4.85 24.73 13.82
C VAL A 32 -6.04 24.10 13.11
N ALA A 33 -7.19 24.14 13.78
CA ALA A 33 -8.44 23.64 13.21
C ALA A 33 -8.86 24.51 12.01
N ASP A 34 -9.25 23.85 10.92
CA ASP A 34 -9.75 24.48 9.70
C ASP A 34 -10.70 23.51 8.98
N GLU A 35 -11.99 23.83 8.93
CA GLU A 35 -13.02 22.98 8.33
C GLU A 35 -12.82 22.72 6.83
N ASN A 36 -12.04 23.57 6.13
CA ASN A 36 -11.74 23.40 4.71
C ASN A 36 -10.44 22.63 4.47
N ALA A 37 -9.65 22.36 5.51
CA ALA A 37 -8.44 21.58 5.39
C ALA A 37 -8.76 20.07 5.41
N PHE A 38 -7.89 19.27 4.79
CA PHE A 38 -8.00 17.82 4.85
C PHE A 38 -8.07 17.36 6.32
N GLN A 39 -9.13 16.63 6.65
CA GLN A 39 -9.42 16.12 8.00
C GLN A 39 -9.63 17.19 9.09
N GLY A 40 -9.80 18.46 8.71
CA GLY A 40 -10.13 19.54 9.63
C GLY A 40 -8.92 20.24 10.26
N TRP A 41 -7.69 19.97 9.80
CA TRP A 41 -6.47 20.49 10.42
C TRP A 41 -5.48 20.99 9.36
N ARG A 42 -4.90 22.18 9.58
CA ARG A 42 -3.78 22.68 8.77
C ARG A 42 -2.57 23.04 9.62
N THR A 43 -1.42 23.03 8.96
CA THR A 43 -0.16 23.52 9.51
C THR A 43 -0.02 25.03 9.28
N GLN A 44 0.54 25.75 10.23
CA GLN A 44 0.96 27.14 10.11
C GLN A 44 2.41 27.26 10.60
N ALA A 45 3.29 27.93 9.84
CA ALA A 45 4.65 28.17 10.31
C ALA A 45 4.63 29.00 11.61
N SER A 46 5.35 28.55 12.63
CA SER A 46 5.37 29.17 13.96
C SER A 46 6.58 30.09 14.12
N ASP A 47 7.79 29.57 13.83
CA ASP A 47 9.06 30.30 13.97
C ASP A 47 9.98 30.13 12.73
N LEU A 48 11.11 30.84 12.71
CA LEU A 48 12.14 30.65 11.69
C LEU A 48 12.87 29.30 11.87
N PRO A 49 13.39 28.68 10.77
CA PRO A 49 14.16 27.46 10.82
C PRO A 49 15.29 27.50 11.87
N GLY A 50 15.24 26.57 12.82
CA GLY A 50 16.27 26.39 13.84
C GLY A 50 16.12 27.23 15.11
N GLU A 51 15.13 28.12 15.23
CA GLU A 51 14.93 28.91 16.47
C GLU A 51 14.67 28.03 17.70
N TRP A 52 14.06 26.86 17.52
CA TRP A 52 13.85 25.87 18.59
C TRP A 52 15.16 25.39 19.26
N LYS A 53 16.33 25.50 18.58
CA LYS A 53 17.64 25.12 19.16
C LYS A 53 18.11 26.11 20.24
N GLU A 54 17.61 27.35 20.20
CA GLU A 54 17.97 28.43 21.12
C GLU A 54 16.96 28.60 22.27
N GLN A 55 15.80 27.95 22.17
CA GLN A 55 14.76 28.01 23.19
C GLN A 55 15.07 27.10 24.38
N ALA A 56 14.51 27.48 25.54
CA ALA A 56 14.56 26.69 26.77
C ALA A 56 13.14 26.28 27.18
N TYR A 57 12.91 24.99 27.33
CA TYR A 57 11.62 24.39 27.59
C TYR A 57 11.55 23.83 29.01
N GLY A 58 10.56 24.26 29.77
CA GLY A 58 10.24 23.79 31.11
C GLY A 58 8.93 22.99 31.15
N LYS A 59 8.48 22.67 32.36
CA LYS A 59 7.23 21.94 32.59
C LYS A 59 6.04 22.61 31.89
N GLY A 60 5.37 21.84 31.04
CA GLY A 60 4.16 22.24 30.32
C GLY A 60 4.43 22.84 28.93
N ASP A 61 5.69 23.13 28.59
CA ASP A 61 6.04 23.63 27.27
C ASP A 61 5.97 22.50 26.23
N SER A 62 5.58 22.85 25.01
CA SER A 62 5.53 21.94 23.87
C SER A 62 5.76 22.68 22.57
N PHE A 63 6.22 21.95 21.55
CA PHE A 63 6.36 22.46 20.19
C PHE A 63 6.25 21.30 19.20
N ILE A 64 5.98 21.62 17.94
CA ILE A 64 5.86 20.65 16.85
C ILE A 64 6.93 20.95 15.81
N LEU A 65 7.65 19.91 15.40
CA LEU A 65 8.63 19.96 14.33
C LEU A 65 8.03 19.42 13.04
N ASP A 66 8.22 20.15 11.94
CA ASP A 66 7.99 19.67 10.57
C ASP A 66 9.32 19.17 9.98
N PHE A 67 9.35 17.92 9.53
CA PHE A 67 10.50 17.35 8.82
C PHE A 67 10.51 17.66 7.32
N GLY A 68 9.49 18.36 6.83
CA GLY A 68 9.38 18.90 5.48
C GLY A 68 8.89 17.91 4.43
N ASP A 69 9.02 16.61 4.70
CA ASP A 69 8.55 15.50 3.87
C ASP A 69 8.33 14.27 4.76
N HIS A 70 7.68 13.24 4.23
CA HIS A 70 7.40 11.98 4.92
C HIS A 70 8.69 11.16 5.19
N GLN A 71 8.84 10.62 6.40
CA GLN A 71 10.04 9.92 6.87
C GLN A 71 9.71 8.56 7.49
N VAL A 72 10.54 7.56 7.22
CA VAL A 72 10.51 6.24 7.86
C VAL A 72 11.88 5.96 8.49
N GLY A 73 11.99 5.93 9.82
CA GLY A 73 13.32 5.88 10.43
C GLY A 73 13.39 5.88 11.94
N TYR A 74 14.59 6.12 12.45
CA TYR A 74 14.90 6.15 13.89
C TYR A 74 15.27 7.56 14.34
N VAL A 75 14.63 8.05 15.40
CA VAL A 75 14.83 9.42 15.87
C VAL A 75 15.91 9.50 16.95
N THR A 76 16.74 10.53 16.84
CA THR A 76 17.74 10.89 17.83
C THR A 76 17.53 12.32 18.34
N LEU A 77 17.53 12.49 19.67
CA LEU A 77 17.45 13.80 20.34
C LEU A 77 18.71 14.02 21.18
N ALA A 78 19.40 15.15 20.97
CA ALA A 78 20.49 15.61 21.81
C ALA A 78 19.98 16.73 22.74
N ILE A 79 19.91 16.44 24.03
CA ILE A 79 19.24 17.26 25.05
C ILE A 79 20.28 17.82 26.01
N LYS A 80 20.24 19.14 26.25
CA LYS A 80 21.09 19.84 27.21
C LYS A 80 20.26 20.46 28.34
N PRO A 81 20.76 20.52 29.58
CA PRO A 81 20.11 21.27 30.64
C PRO A 81 20.36 22.78 30.46
N VAL A 82 19.37 23.58 30.86
CA VAL A 82 19.43 25.05 30.88
C VAL A 82 19.04 25.55 32.27
N GLY A 83 19.80 26.49 32.82
CA GLY A 83 19.58 27.02 34.17
C GLY A 83 20.39 26.29 35.25
N SER A 84 19.75 25.94 36.37
CA SER A 84 20.44 25.27 37.48
C SER A 84 20.82 23.83 37.13
N PRO A 85 21.75 23.19 37.86
CA PRO A 85 21.98 21.75 37.76
C PRO A 85 20.67 20.96 37.96
N PRO A 86 20.34 20.02 37.05
CA PRO A 86 19.12 19.20 37.15
C PRO A 86 19.06 18.42 38.46
N ASP A 87 17.96 18.55 39.17
CA ASP A 87 17.72 17.94 40.48
C ASP A 87 16.55 16.95 40.49
N ALA A 88 15.96 16.66 39.33
CA ALA A 88 14.93 15.66 39.11
C ALA A 88 15.00 15.15 37.65
N PRO A 89 14.51 13.92 37.36
CA PRO A 89 14.41 13.44 35.98
C PRO A 89 13.54 14.34 35.10
N LEU A 90 13.90 14.42 33.82
CA LEU A 90 13.07 15.04 32.79
C LEU A 90 12.02 14.02 32.34
N LYS A 91 10.75 14.41 32.30
CA LYS A 91 9.65 13.60 31.73
C LYS A 91 9.21 14.19 30.40
N LEU A 92 9.44 13.46 29.30
CA LEU A 92 9.07 13.83 27.94
C LEU A 92 7.94 12.94 27.42
N LYS A 93 7.06 13.52 26.62
CA LYS A 93 6.20 12.78 25.69
C LYS A 93 6.53 13.17 24.26
N LEU A 94 6.61 12.18 23.39
CA LEU A 94 6.78 12.36 21.95
C LEU A 94 5.54 11.80 21.25
N THR A 95 5.02 12.51 20.26
CA THR A 95 3.93 12.05 19.38
C THR A 95 4.35 12.22 17.94
N PHE A 96 4.17 11.19 17.12
CA PHE A 96 4.55 11.16 15.71
C PHE A 96 3.31 11.03 14.83
N GLY A 97 3.21 11.86 13.79
CA GLY A 97 2.09 11.85 12.85
C GLY A 97 2.56 11.96 11.40
N GLU A 98 1.92 11.19 10.52
CA GLU A 98 2.04 11.38 9.07
C GLU A 98 1.25 12.62 8.66
N MET A 99 0.07 12.84 9.28
CA MET A 99 -0.85 13.94 9.01
C MET A 99 -1.05 14.88 10.23
N PRO A 100 -1.50 16.13 10.03
CA PRO A 100 -1.70 17.07 11.13
C PRO A 100 -2.73 16.61 12.18
N CYS A 101 -3.76 15.87 11.78
CA CYS A 101 -4.79 15.35 12.68
C CYS A 101 -4.21 14.42 13.76
N GLU A 102 -3.17 13.63 13.43
CA GLU A 102 -2.50 12.70 14.35
C GLU A 102 -1.72 13.42 15.46
N ILE A 103 -1.39 14.69 15.25
CA ILE A 103 -0.74 15.52 16.27
C ILE A 103 -1.76 16.32 17.07
N ALA A 104 -2.83 16.76 16.42
CA ALA A 104 -3.85 17.61 17.01
C ALA A 104 -4.84 16.87 17.91
N GLU A 105 -5.20 15.64 17.53
CA GLU A 105 -6.18 14.83 18.24
C GLU A 105 -5.51 13.89 19.25
N PRO A 106 -6.04 13.79 20.48
CA PRO A 106 -5.44 12.93 21.49
C PRO A 106 -5.66 11.46 21.12
N PHE A 107 -4.60 10.65 21.03
CA PHE A 107 -4.73 9.20 20.78
C PHE A 107 -5.63 8.45 21.77
N ALA A 108 -5.85 9.00 22.97
CA ALA A 108 -6.81 8.47 23.93
C ALA A 108 -8.28 8.54 23.47
N SER A 109 -8.60 9.32 22.43
CA SER A 109 -9.94 9.35 21.83
C SER A 109 -10.12 8.34 20.69
N TYR A 110 -9.10 7.55 20.37
CA TYR A 110 -9.21 6.49 19.37
C TYR A 110 -10.24 5.43 19.80
N ASP A 111 -11.22 5.18 18.95
CA ASP A 111 -12.18 4.10 19.05
C ASP A 111 -12.24 3.36 17.71
N GLY A 112 -11.79 2.12 17.70
CA GLY A 112 -11.62 1.33 16.49
C GLY A 112 -11.23 -0.10 16.79
N TRP A 113 -11.32 -0.97 15.79
CA TRP A 113 -11.12 -2.42 15.98
C TRP A 113 -9.66 -2.86 15.82
N LEU A 114 -8.81 -2.02 15.22
CA LEU A 114 -7.37 -2.23 15.19
C LEU A 114 -6.75 -1.86 16.55
N SER A 115 -5.57 -2.42 16.84
CA SER A 115 -4.87 -2.11 18.09
C SER A 115 -4.38 -0.67 18.09
N SER A 116 -4.73 0.09 19.14
CA SER A 116 -4.22 1.45 19.35
C SER A 116 -2.69 1.52 19.51
N SER A 117 -2.01 0.38 19.70
CA SER A 117 -0.54 0.30 19.76
C SER A 117 0.17 0.69 18.46
N TRP A 118 -0.58 0.82 17.35
CA TRP A 118 -0.06 1.37 16.09
C TRP A 118 0.08 2.89 16.12
N LEU A 119 -0.66 3.59 16.98
CA LEU A 119 -0.51 5.02 17.19
C LEU A 119 0.85 5.30 17.85
N GLN A 120 1.62 6.19 17.25
CA GLN A 120 3.05 6.32 17.55
C GLN A 120 3.30 7.41 18.60
N GLU A 121 3.34 7.02 19.87
CA GLU A 121 3.77 7.87 20.96
C GLU A 121 4.83 7.20 21.86
N GLU A 122 5.60 8.02 22.57
CA GLU A 122 6.57 7.60 23.57
C GLU A 122 6.42 8.41 24.86
N LEU A 123 6.64 7.74 26.00
CA LEU A 123 6.77 8.38 27.31
C LEU A 123 8.16 8.07 27.88
N ILE A 124 9.00 9.10 27.99
CA ILE A 124 10.43 8.93 28.28
C ILE A 124 10.78 9.66 29.57
N PHE A 125 11.58 9.01 30.41
CA PHE A 125 12.19 9.59 31.59
C PHE A 125 13.71 9.64 31.41
N VAL A 126 14.30 10.82 31.57
CA VAL A 126 15.75 11.05 31.41
C VAL A 126 16.32 11.43 32.77
N ASP A 127 17.02 10.49 33.39
CA ASP A 127 17.57 10.67 34.75
C ASP A 127 18.83 11.56 34.79
N VAL A 128 19.60 11.57 33.70
CA VAL A 128 20.90 12.26 33.62
C VAL A 128 20.95 13.13 32.38
N LEU A 129 21.34 14.40 32.55
CA LEU A 129 21.52 15.38 31.47
C LEU A 129 22.95 15.96 31.50
N PRO A 130 23.54 16.32 30.35
CA PRO A 130 23.00 16.19 28.99
C PRO A 130 22.86 14.72 28.56
N ALA A 131 21.96 14.46 27.61
CA ALA A 131 21.67 13.11 27.11
C ALA A 131 21.53 13.11 25.59
N GLN A 132 22.00 12.02 24.97
CA GLN A 132 21.68 11.71 23.58
C GLN A 132 20.77 10.47 23.56
N LEU A 133 19.50 10.69 23.22
CA LEU A 133 18.48 9.65 23.16
C LEU A 133 18.33 9.19 21.72
N ARG A 134 18.74 7.94 21.42
CA ARG A 134 18.38 7.26 20.17
C ARG A 134 17.21 6.32 20.46
N LEU A 135 16.06 6.60 19.87
CA LEU A 135 14.87 5.78 20.07
C LEU A 135 15.02 4.43 19.35
N PRO A 136 14.64 3.31 19.98
CA PRO A 136 14.87 1.98 19.41
C PRO A 136 13.80 1.54 18.40
N ARG A 137 12.60 2.14 18.43
CA ARG A 137 11.53 1.85 17.46
C ARG A 137 11.76 2.61 16.16
N ARG A 138 11.37 2.00 15.04
CA ARG A 138 11.21 2.70 13.75
C ARG A 138 9.86 3.43 13.75
N TYR A 139 9.86 4.70 13.39
CA TYR A 139 8.66 5.54 13.26
C TYR A 139 8.41 5.90 11.80
N CYS A 140 7.16 6.23 11.48
CA CYS A 140 6.70 6.67 10.16
C CYS A 140 5.94 7.99 10.33
N PHE A 141 6.48 9.11 9.87
CA PHE A 141 5.97 10.44 10.24
C PHE A 141 6.50 11.55 9.33
N ARG A 142 5.79 12.68 9.34
CA ARG A 142 6.34 13.99 8.92
C ARG A 142 6.46 14.94 10.11
N TYR A 143 5.48 14.88 11.01
CA TYR A 143 5.38 15.76 12.16
C TYR A 143 5.77 15.05 13.44
N MET A 144 6.48 15.75 14.32
CA MET A 144 6.81 15.26 15.65
C MET A 144 6.50 16.34 16.68
N LYS A 145 5.59 16.03 17.61
CA LYS A 145 5.29 16.85 18.78
C LYS A 145 6.17 16.43 19.94
N ILE A 146 6.78 17.41 20.59
CA ILE A 146 7.57 17.23 21.81
C ILE A 146 6.85 17.96 22.94
N GLU A 147 6.56 17.24 24.03
CA GLU A 147 5.92 17.79 25.22
C GLU A 147 6.83 17.56 26.44
N VAL A 148 7.24 18.65 27.09
CA VAL A 148 7.97 18.60 28.36
C VAL A 148 6.95 18.47 29.49
N LEU A 149 6.54 17.23 29.76
CA LEU A 149 5.51 16.95 30.77
C LEU A 149 5.95 17.35 32.18
N ASP A 150 7.24 17.16 32.51
CA ASP A 150 7.77 17.61 33.81
C ASP A 150 9.27 17.88 33.80
N THR A 151 9.63 18.94 34.52
CA THR A 151 10.97 19.32 35.01
C THR A 151 10.78 19.97 36.37
N SER A 152 11.83 20.05 37.20
CA SER A 152 11.72 20.84 38.42
C SER A 152 11.71 22.34 38.09
N LYS A 153 11.30 23.17 39.06
CA LYS A 153 11.36 24.64 38.88
C LYS A 153 12.78 25.20 38.73
N LYS A 154 13.83 24.40 38.98
CA LYS A 154 15.22 24.88 39.01
C LYS A 154 15.89 24.86 37.64
N TYR A 155 15.41 24.04 36.70
CA TYR A 155 16.04 23.83 35.41
C TYR A 155 15.01 23.69 34.29
N GLN A 156 15.44 23.99 33.08
CA GLN A 156 14.76 23.74 31.82
C GLN A 156 15.67 22.88 30.93
N ILE A 157 15.20 22.51 29.75
CA ILE A 157 16.02 21.83 28.74
C ILE A 157 16.07 22.62 27.44
N GLY A 158 17.13 22.40 26.67
CA GLY A 158 17.21 22.78 25.25
C GLY A 158 17.62 21.58 24.41
N PHE A 159 17.44 21.68 23.10
CA PHE A 159 17.81 20.63 22.16
C PHE A 159 18.95 21.13 21.27
N GLU A 160 20.10 20.46 21.32
CA GLU A 160 21.24 20.80 20.45
C GLU A 160 21.00 20.32 19.02
N ASN A 161 20.41 19.12 18.89
CA ASN A 161 20.11 18.51 17.63
C ASN A 161 18.94 17.52 17.78
N ILE A 162 18.11 17.46 16.75
CA ILE A 162 17.05 16.48 16.58
C ILE A 162 17.14 16.02 15.13
N SER A 163 17.20 14.71 14.91
CA SER A 163 17.26 14.16 13.55
C SER A 163 16.60 12.79 13.46
N CYS A 164 16.13 12.46 12.26
CA CYS A 164 15.69 11.13 11.87
C CYS A 164 16.78 10.48 11.02
N GLU A 165 17.20 9.26 11.37
CA GLU A 165 17.91 8.37 10.45
C GLU A 165 16.85 7.63 9.63
N ALA A 166 16.49 8.18 8.47
CA ALA A 166 15.53 7.60 7.53
C ALA A 166 16.16 6.38 6.84
N VAL A 167 15.38 5.32 6.62
CA VAL A 167 15.85 4.03 6.08
C VAL A 167 14.96 3.50 4.96
N THR A 168 15.56 2.93 3.93
CA THR A 168 14.88 2.26 2.81
C THR A 168 15.84 1.29 2.11
N SER A 169 15.31 0.28 1.40
CA SER A 169 16.10 -0.54 0.46
C SER A 169 16.12 0.03 -0.96
N ALA A 170 15.36 1.10 -1.22
CA ALA A 170 15.22 1.72 -2.52
C ALA A 170 16.25 2.85 -2.72
N ASP A 171 17.07 2.77 -3.77
CA ASP A 171 18.02 3.83 -4.12
C ASP A 171 17.36 4.85 -5.06
N ARG A 172 16.99 6.01 -4.53
CA ARG A 172 16.39 7.11 -5.31
C ARG A 172 17.22 7.54 -6.52
N SER A 173 18.54 7.36 -6.49
CA SER A 173 19.42 7.81 -7.58
C SER A 173 19.27 7.01 -8.87
N VAL A 174 18.68 5.81 -8.83
CA VAL A 174 18.46 4.97 -10.02
C VAL A 174 17.18 5.31 -10.77
N VAL A 175 16.28 6.09 -10.17
CA VAL A 175 14.99 6.43 -10.78
C VAL A 175 15.20 7.47 -11.87
N ALA A 176 14.90 7.08 -13.12
CA ALA A 176 15.03 7.99 -14.25
C ALA A 176 14.07 9.20 -14.11
N PRO A 177 14.54 10.44 -14.40
CA PRO A 177 13.67 11.61 -14.40
C PRO A 177 12.64 11.52 -15.52
N LEU A 178 11.46 12.10 -15.26
CA LEU A 178 10.43 12.26 -16.27
C LEU A 178 10.78 13.40 -17.25
N PRO A 179 10.30 13.35 -18.51
CA PRO A 179 10.50 14.46 -19.46
C PRO A 179 9.89 15.78 -18.99
N ASP A 180 10.60 16.90 -19.20
CA ASP A 180 10.12 18.25 -18.88
C ASP A 180 8.87 18.67 -19.67
N THR A 181 8.57 17.96 -20.76
CA THR A 181 7.36 18.17 -21.57
C THR A 181 6.09 17.62 -20.94
N LEU A 182 6.20 16.75 -19.93
CA LEU A 182 5.02 16.27 -19.20
C LEU A 182 4.39 17.41 -18.38
N PRO A 183 3.06 17.43 -18.22
CA PRO A 183 2.40 18.34 -17.30
C PRO A 183 2.93 18.24 -15.85
N GLU A 184 2.97 19.37 -15.14
CA GLU A 184 3.52 19.46 -13.77
C GLU A 184 2.71 18.63 -12.75
N ASP A 185 1.40 18.53 -12.93
CA ASP A 185 0.53 17.68 -12.11
C ASP A 185 0.92 16.21 -12.24
N MET A 186 1.22 15.72 -13.45
CA MET A 186 1.70 14.35 -13.66
C MET A 186 3.07 14.12 -13.05
N ARG A 187 4.01 15.08 -13.20
CA ARG A 187 5.33 14.96 -12.57
C ARG A 187 5.24 14.94 -11.05
N THR A 188 4.36 15.75 -10.48
CA THR A 188 4.11 15.78 -9.03
C THR A 188 3.50 14.48 -8.55
N MET A 189 2.52 13.95 -9.27
CA MET A 189 1.89 12.66 -8.98
C MET A 189 2.90 11.51 -9.02
N ASP A 190 3.78 11.47 -10.02
CA ASP A 190 4.87 10.48 -10.10
C ASP A 190 5.86 10.64 -8.93
N ARG A 191 6.28 11.86 -8.60
CA ARG A 191 7.20 12.11 -7.47
C ARG A 191 6.65 11.56 -6.15
N ILE A 192 5.37 11.80 -5.87
CA ILE A 192 4.66 11.32 -4.66
C ILE A 192 4.53 9.79 -4.70
N ALA A 193 4.16 9.22 -5.85
CA ALA A 193 4.11 7.77 -6.03
C ALA A 193 5.48 7.11 -5.77
N VAL A 194 6.55 7.61 -6.36
CA VAL A 194 7.91 7.07 -6.15
C VAL A 194 8.32 7.20 -4.69
N LYS A 195 7.98 8.31 -4.01
CA LYS A 195 8.24 8.49 -2.57
C LYS A 195 7.45 7.50 -1.71
N THR A 196 6.19 7.25 -2.06
CA THR A 196 5.34 6.26 -1.38
C THR A 196 5.95 4.86 -1.46
N LEU A 197 6.42 4.47 -2.66
CA LEU A 197 7.06 3.18 -2.86
C LEU A 197 8.41 3.10 -2.13
N GLU A 198 9.23 4.15 -2.17
CA GLU A 198 10.52 4.23 -1.48
C GLU A 198 10.39 3.93 0.01
N ASP A 199 9.41 4.54 0.66
CA ASP A 199 9.22 4.42 2.11
C ASP A 199 8.67 3.04 2.50
N CYS A 200 7.90 2.39 1.62
CA CYS A 200 7.40 1.02 1.78
C CYS A 200 8.43 -0.07 1.41
N MET A 201 9.44 0.26 0.60
CA MET A 201 10.52 -0.65 0.25
C MET A 201 11.53 -0.76 1.41
N GLN A 202 11.38 -1.81 2.21
CA GLN A 202 12.22 -2.10 3.37
C GLN A 202 12.93 -3.45 3.14
N THR A 203 13.04 -4.30 4.15
CA THR A 203 13.56 -5.68 3.98
C THR A 203 12.59 -6.60 3.22
N VAL A 204 11.34 -6.15 3.10
CA VAL A 204 10.28 -6.64 2.21
C VAL A 204 9.56 -5.43 1.60
N PHE A 205 8.65 -5.66 0.66
CA PHE A 205 7.64 -4.66 0.29
C PHE A 205 6.58 -4.59 1.38
N GLU A 206 6.70 -3.62 2.29
CA GLU A 206 5.67 -3.37 3.30
C GLU A 206 4.43 -2.74 2.64
N ASP A 207 3.24 -3.05 3.13
CA ASP A 207 1.99 -2.38 2.74
C ASP A 207 2.04 -0.89 3.09
N GLY A 208 2.30 -0.60 4.37
CA GLY A 208 2.50 0.75 4.90
C GLY A 208 3.53 0.77 6.06
N PRO A 209 4.43 1.77 6.14
CA PRO A 209 5.56 1.75 7.07
C PRO A 209 5.19 2.17 8.50
N LYS A 210 4.06 2.88 8.69
CA LYS A 210 3.43 3.07 10.01
C LYS A 210 2.79 1.76 10.47
N ARG A 211 1.94 1.22 9.59
CA ARG A 211 1.08 0.05 9.78
C ARG A 211 0.70 -0.48 8.37
N ASP A 212 0.64 -1.79 8.15
CA ASP A 212 0.93 -2.89 9.09
C ASP A 212 2.41 -3.26 9.20
N ARG A 213 3.28 -2.63 8.39
CA ARG A 213 4.71 -2.96 8.25
C ARG A 213 4.93 -4.38 7.75
N ARG A 214 4.07 -4.85 6.85
CA ARG A 214 3.96 -6.27 6.52
C ARG A 214 3.85 -6.51 5.03
N LEU A 215 4.32 -7.68 4.60
CA LEU A 215 4.21 -8.13 3.23
C LEU A 215 2.83 -8.74 2.98
N TRP A 216 2.00 -8.06 2.19
CA TRP A 216 0.71 -8.54 1.68
C TRP A 216 0.80 -8.77 0.17
N ILE A 217 0.23 -9.86 -0.34
CA ILE A 217 0.44 -10.25 -1.75
C ILE A 217 -0.36 -9.38 -2.74
N GLY A 218 -1.54 -8.87 -2.34
CA GLY A 218 -2.29 -7.91 -3.13
C GLY A 218 -1.51 -6.62 -3.33
N ASP A 219 -0.92 -6.09 -2.26
CA ASP A 219 -0.01 -4.95 -2.28
C ASP A 219 1.24 -5.23 -3.10
N LEU A 220 1.91 -6.37 -2.86
CA LEU A 220 3.12 -6.78 -3.56
C LEU A 220 2.94 -6.72 -5.09
N ARG A 221 1.79 -7.16 -5.61
CA ARG A 221 1.49 -7.10 -7.05
C ARG A 221 1.62 -5.69 -7.60
N LEU A 222 0.97 -4.72 -6.96
CA LEU A 222 0.96 -3.33 -7.41
C LEU A 222 2.31 -2.63 -7.15
N GLN A 223 2.95 -2.94 -6.02
CA GLN A 223 4.27 -2.46 -5.68
C GLN A 223 5.33 -2.95 -6.68
N ALA A 224 5.27 -4.21 -7.09
CA ALA A 224 6.18 -4.79 -8.07
C ALA A 224 6.08 -4.08 -9.43
N GLN A 225 4.85 -3.81 -9.90
CA GLN A 225 4.63 -3.07 -11.15
C GLN A 225 5.21 -1.65 -11.10
N ALA A 226 5.00 -0.94 -9.99
CA ALA A 226 5.60 0.38 -9.77
C ALA A 226 7.13 0.31 -9.69
N ASN A 227 7.67 -0.72 -9.01
CA ASN A 227 9.11 -0.97 -8.91
C ASN A 227 9.77 -1.18 -10.27
N TYR A 228 9.19 -1.98 -11.17
CA TYR A 228 9.81 -2.28 -12.48
C TYR A 228 10.03 -1.06 -13.38
N VAL A 229 9.29 0.03 -13.15
CA VAL A 229 9.45 1.28 -13.91
C VAL A 229 10.19 2.39 -13.14
N SER A 230 10.56 2.12 -11.88
CA SER A 230 11.21 3.09 -10.99
C SER A 230 12.55 2.55 -10.46
N PHE A 231 12.54 1.86 -9.32
CA PHE A 231 13.74 1.38 -8.63
C PHE A 231 14.36 0.12 -9.24
N ASN A 232 13.56 -0.62 -10.00
CA ASN A 232 13.97 -1.83 -10.72
C ASN A 232 14.65 -2.90 -9.84
N ASN A 233 14.22 -3.03 -8.58
CA ASN A 233 14.77 -3.99 -7.63
C ASN A 233 14.08 -5.35 -7.81
N TYR A 234 14.59 -6.17 -8.72
CA TYR A 234 14.05 -7.52 -8.97
C TYR A 234 14.32 -8.49 -7.82
N ASP A 235 15.45 -8.35 -7.12
CA ASP A 235 15.84 -9.24 -6.02
C ASP A 235 14.86 -9.14 -4.84
N LEU A 236 14.35 -7.95 -4.54
CA LEU A 236 13.34 -7.79 -3.49
C LEU A 236 12.00 -8.44 -3.87
N VAL A 237 11.60 -8.37 -5.15
CA VAL A 237 10.37 -9.05 -5.61
C VAL A 237 10.57 -10.56 -5.52
N ARG A 238 11.72 -11.04 -5.98
CA ARG A 238 12.14 -12.44 -5.90
C ARG A 238 12.10 -12.95 -4.46
N ARG A 239 12.68 -12.20 -3.51
CA ARG A 239 12.60 -12.50 -2.07
C ARG A 239 11.16 -12.70 -1.62
N CYS A 240 10.28 -11.75 -1.92
CA CYS A 240 8.89 -11.78 -1.49
C CYS A 240 8.12 -12.97 -2.10
N LEU A 241 8.36 -13.29 -3.37
CA LEU A 241 7.83 -14.49 -4.02
C LEU A 241 8.27 -15.78 -3.31
N TYR A 242 9.55 -15.93 -2.97
CA TYR A 242 10.02 -17.09 -2.21
C TYR A 242 9.46 -17.17 -0.79
N LEU A 243 9.23 -16.02 -0.12
CA LEU A 243 8.59 -16.00 1.19
C LEU A 243 7.17 -16.61 1.12
N PHE A 244 6.34 -16.16 0.18
CA PHE A 244 5.00 -16.71 -0.01
C PHE A 244 5.02 -18.18 -0.46
N ALA A 245 5.95 -18.54 -1.35
CA ALA A 245 6.08 -19.91 -1.86
C ALA A 245 6.53 -20.90 -0.78
N GLY A 246 7.48 -20.48 0.06
CA GLY A 246 8.09 -21.28 1.11
C GLY A 246 7.22 -21.45 2.35
N MET A 247 6.19 -20.61 2.53
CA MET A 247 5.33 -20.62 3.72
C MET A 247 3.86 -20.56 3.31
N ARG A 248 3.26 -21.74 3.16
CA ARG A 248 1.88 -21.89 2.69
C ARG A 248 0.96 -22.45 3.77
N LEU A 249 -0.33 -22.23 3.56
CA LEU A 249 -1.39 -22.78 4.41
C LEU A 249 -1.41 -24.32 4.33
N PRO A 250 -2.04 -25.02 5.31
CA PRO A 250 -2.06 -26.49 5.35
C PRO A 250 -2.59 -27.16 4.08
N ASP A 251 -3.49 -26.51 3.36
CA ASP A 251 -4.10 -27.02 2.13
C ASP A 251 -3.37 -26.59 0.85
N GLY A 252 -2.17 -25.99 0.98
CA GLY A 252 -1.32 -25.61 -0.14
C GLY A 252 -1.53 -24.19 -0.66
N ALA A 253 -2.57 -23.48 -0.19
CA ALA A 253 -2.82 -22.11 -0.59
C ALA A 253 -1.72 -21.16 -0.10
N VAL A 254 -1.36 -20.19 -0.94
CA VAL A 254 -0.56 -19.03 -0.52
C VAL A 254 -1.41 -18.20 0.46
N GLY A 255 -0.84 -17.86 1.61
CA GLY A 255 -1.50 -17.02 2.61
C GLY A 255 -1.56 -15.56 2.18
N ALA A 256 -2.47 -14.78 2.78
CA ALA A 256 -2.67 -13.39 2.40
C ALA A 256 -1.46 -12.48 2.72
N CYS A 257 -0.79 -12.75 3.85
CA CYS A 257 0.37 -11.99 4.29
C CYS A 257 1.42 -12.84 5.00
N VAL A 258 2.64 -12.30 5.04
CA VAL A 258 3.81 -12.91 5.68
C VAL A 258 4.43 -11.92 6.66
N PHE A 259 4.71 -12.42 7.86
CA PHE A 259 5.52 -11.74 8.86
C PHE A 259 6.99 -12.12 8.68
N GLU A 260 7.89 -11.14 8.73
CA GLU A 260 9.33 -11.37 8.67
C GLU A 260 9.93 -11.71 10.05
N LYS A 261 9.34 -11.19 11.13
CA LYS A 261 9.93 -11.21 12.48
C LYS A 261 9.05 -11.96 13.48
N PRO A 262 9.64 -12.65 14.48
CA PRO A 262 11.10 -12.78 14.75
C PRO A 262 11.82 -13.75 13.80
N TYR A 263 11.06 -14.48 13.00
CA TYR A 263 11.51 -15.28 11.86
C TYR A 263 10.37 -15.28 10.82
N PRO A 264 10.65 -15.55 9.54
CA PRO A 264 9.60 -15.61 8.52
C PRO A 264 8.49 -16.61 8.87
N HIS A 265 7.24 -16.17 8.85
CA HIS A 265 6.07 -17.03 8.99
C HIS A 265 4.86 -16.42 8.28
N VAL A 266 4.04 -17.28 7.66
CA VAL A 266 2.79 -16.87 7.02
C VAL A 266 1.68 -16.72 8.07
N ASP A 267 0.77 -15.78 7.83
CA ASP A 267 -0.44 -15.62 8.63
C ASP A 267 -1.44 -16.76 8.38
N ASP A 268 -2.44 -16.90 9.26
CA ASP A 268 -3.54 -17.86 9.04
C ASP A 268 -4.70 -17.29 8.21
N THR A 269 -4.60 -16.01 7.81
CA THR A 269 -5.55 -15.35 6.91
C THR A 269 -5.48 -15.92 5.49
N ARG A 270 -6.63 -16.38 5.01
CA ARG A 270 -6.85 -16.84 3.64
C ARG A 270 -7.73 -15.87 2.87
N LEU A 271 -7.21 -15.41 1.73
CA LEU A 271 -7.91 -14.59 0.75
C LEU A 271 -7.71 -15.23 -0.63
N TYR A 272 -8.79 -15.48 -1.35
CA TYR A 272 -8.72 -16.26 -2.61
C TYR A 272 -8.18 -15.49 -3.79
N ASP A 273 -8.57 -14.23 -3.94
CA ASP A 273 -7.97 -13.33 -4.90
C ASP A 273 -6.47 -13.18 -4.63
N TYR A 274 -6.09 -13.03 -3.36
CA TYR A 274 -4.68 -12.89 -2.96
C TYR A 274 -3.86 -14.16 -3.24
N ALA A 275 -4.41 -15.34 -2.94
CA ALA A 275 -3.76 -16.61 -3.28
C ALA A 275 -3.54 -16.72 -4.80
N LEU A 276 -4.55 -16.35 -5.61
CA LEU A 276 -4.45 -16.34 -7.07
C LEU A 276 -3.44 -15.29 -7.58
N PHE A 277 -3.29 -14.15 -6.91
CA PHE A 277 -2.33 -13.13 -7.29
C PHE A 277 -0.87 -13.59 -7.21
N PHE A 278 -0.55 -14.70 -6.54
CA PHE A 278 0.78 -15.31 -6.67
C PHE A 278 1.13 -15.62 -8.14
N VAL A 279 0.15 -16.09 -8.92
CA VAL A 279 0.32 -16.33 -10.37
C VAL A 279 0.61 -15.03 -11.10
N SER A 280 -0.12 -13.97 -10.75
CA SER A 280 0.01 -12.66 -11.38
C SER A 280 1.35 -11.98 -11.07
N VAL A 281 1.79 -12.02 -9.80
CA VAL A 281 3.10 -11.51 -9.39
C VAL A 281 4.22 -12.28 -10.09
N LEU A 282 4.12 -13.61 -10.19
CA LEU A 282 5.13 -14.43 -10.88
C LEU A 282 5.17 -14.12 -12.39
N TYR A 283 4.00 -13.94 -13.01
CA TYR A 283 3.90 -13.55 -14.42
C TYR A 283 4.57 -12.20 -14.68
N ASP A 284 4.19 -11.15 -13.94
CA ASP A 284 4.75 -9.81 -14.11
C ASP A 284 6.26 -9.79 -13.77
N TYR A 285 6.69 -10.56 -12.77
CA TYR A 285 8.11 -10.73 -12.44
C TYR A 285 8.90 -11.35 -13.58
N TYR A 286 8.41 -12.43 -14.19
CA TYR A 286 9.10 -13.05 -15.31
C TYR A 286 9.15 -12.10 -16.51
N GLU A 287 8.04 -11.42 -16.83
CA GLU A 287 8.00 -10.43 -17.92
C GLU A 287 9.04 -9.32 -17.71
N ALA A 288 9.20 -8.83 -16.48
CA ALA A 288 10.13 -7.75 -16.18
C ALA A 288 11.61 -8.21 -16.06
N SER A 289 11.87 -9.35 -15.42
CA SER A 289 13.23 -9.81 -15.09
C SER A 289 13.83 -10.79 -16.08
N GLN A 290 12.99 -11.51 -16.83
CA GLN A 290 13.34 -12.67 -17.66
C GLN A 290 14.08 -13.79 -16.88
N ASP A 291 13.94 -13.84 -15.55
CA ASP A 291 14.53 -14.89 -14.69
C ASP A 291 13.76 -16.21 -14.84
N ARG A 292 14.23 -17.03 -15.79
CA ARG A 292 13.66 -18.35 -16.08
C ARG A 292 13.85 -19.35 -14.95
N ASP A 293 14.96 -19.27 -14.20
CA ASP A 293 15.24 -20.24 -13.14
C ASP A 293 14.23 -20.08 -12.00
N THR A 294 13.97 -18.83 -11.58
CA THR A 294 12.94 -18.53 -10.60
C THR A 294 11.54 -18.93 -11.10
N LEU A 295 11.22 -18.68 -12.38
CA LEU A 295 9.96 -19.13 -12.96
C LEU A 295 9.80 -20.65 -12.86
N ILE A 296 10.82 -21.43 -13.25
CA ILE A 296 10.78 -22.90 -13.18
C ILE A 296 10.53 -23.38 -11.75
N GLU A 297 11.21 -22.77 -10.78
CA GLU A 297 11.12 -23.18 -9.37
C GLU A 297 9.78 -22.83 -8.72
N LEU A 298 9.20 -21.67 -9.06
CA LEU A 298 7.97 -21.17 -8.45
C LEU A 298 6.70 -21.58 -9.20
N TRP A 299 6.82 -22.04 -10.44
CA TRP A 299 5.69 -22.48 -11.26
C TRP A 299 4.80 -23.53 -10.57
N PRO A 300 5.32 -24.59 -9.92
CA PRO A 300 4.47 -25.57 -9.25
C PRO A 300 3.55 -24.94 -8.19
N ILE A 301 4.02 -23.88 -7.52
CA ILE A 301 3.24 -23.16 -6.52
C ILE A 301 2.13 -22.34 -7.18
N ALA A 302 2.46 -21.62 -8.26
CA ALA A 302 1.50 -20.85 -9.04
C ALA A 302 0.42 -21.75 -9.64
N TYR A 303 0.80 -22.88 -10.23
CA TYR A 303 -0.15 -23.85 -10.78
C TYR A 303 -1.09 -24.41 -9.70
N GLU A 304 -0.57 -24.76 -8.52
CA GLU A 304 -1.38 -25.21 -7.38
C GLU A 304 -2.42 -24.15 -6.95
N GLN A 305 -2.10 -22.85 -7.07
CA GLN A 305 -3.08 -21.79 -6.78
C GLN A 305 -4.22 -21.75 -7.80
N LEU A 306 -3.94 -22.03 -9.08
CA LEU A 306 -4.98 -22.15 -10.11
C LEU A 306 -5.86 -23.37 -9.86
N GLU A 307 -5.28 -24.51 -9.48
CA GLU A 307 -6.03 -25.72 -9.12
C GLU A 307 -6.96 -25.46 -7.93
N ILE A 308 -6.43 -24.84 -6.86
CA ILE A 308 -7.21 -24.46 -5.67
C ILE A 308 -8.33 -23.46 -6.05
N GLY A 309 -8.03 -22.49 -6.92
CA GLY A 309 -9.03 -21.54 -7.40
C GLY A 309 -10.20 -22.22 -8.13
N VAL A 310 -9.86 -23.13 -9.05
CA VAL A 310 -10.84 -23.89 -9.85
C VAL A 310 -11.72 -24.80 -8.99
N GLN A 311 -11.24 -25.31 -7.85
CA GLN A 311 -12.04 -26.11 -6.92
C GLN A 311 -13.23 -25.33 -6.32
N ARG A 312 -13.19 -23.99 -6.36
CA ARG A 312 -14.28 -23.15 -5.86
C ARG A 312 -15.45 -23.03 -6.84
N LEU A 313 -15.29 -23.48 -8.09
CA LEU A 313 -16.34 -23.42 -9.09
C LEU A 313 -17.52 -24.35 -8.74
N GLY A 314 -18.74 -23.85 -8.93
CA GLY A 314 -19.96 -24.64 -8.98
C GLY A 314 -20.06 -25.47 -10.27
N GLU A 315 -21.08 -26.31 -10.36
CA GLU A 315 -21.34 -27.11 -11.56
C GLU A 315 -21.54 -26.23 -12.80
N ASN A 316 -22.18 -25.07 -12.62
CA ASN A 316 -22.39 -24.04 -13.65
C ASN A 316 -21.11 -23.29 -14.07
N GLY A 317 -19.95 -23.54 -13.44
CA GLY A 317 -18.71 -22.85 -13.76
C GLY A 317 -18.58 -21.44 -13.18
N ILE A 318 -19.41 -21.09 -12.19
CA ILE A 318 -19.33 -19.85 -11.41
C ILE A 318 -18.74 -20.12 -10.03
N VAL A 319 -17.86 -19.25 -9.54
CA VAL A 319 -17.33 -19.28 -8.17
C VAL A 319 -18.49 -19.33 -7.16
N LYS A 320 -18.44 -20.28 -6.22
CA LYS A 320 -19.44 -20.39 -5.15
C LYS A 320 -19.32 -19.20 -4.19
N ASP A 321 -20.45 -18.55 -3.95
CA ASP A 321 -20.59 -17.47 -2.97
C ASP A 321 -21.23 -18.05 -1.71
N ASP A 322 -20.42 -18.30 -0.67
CA ASP A 322 -20.90 -18.82 0.60
C ASP A 322 -19.98 -18.37 1.76
N PRO A 323 -20.47 -18.37 3.02
CA PRO A 323 -19.73 -17.83 4.16
C PRO A 323 -18.43 -18.56 4.54
N SER A 324 -18.14 -19.73 3.95
CA SER A 324 -16.89 -20.48 4.24
C SER A 324 -15.65 -19.85 3.60
N TRP A 325 -15.83 -18.77 2.83
CA TRP A 325 -14.79 -18.20 2.01
C TRP A 325 -14.84 -16.67 1.99
N TRP A 326 -13.69 -16.05 1.77
CA TRP A 326 -13.52 -14.61 1.69
C TRP A 326 -12.56 -14.20 0.56
N SER A 327 -12.97 -13.18 -0.20
CA SER A 327 -12.14 -12.42 -1.14
C SER A 327 -11.97 -11.01 -0.59
N PHE A 328 -10.84 -10.37 -0.86
CA PHE A 328 -10.67 -8.97 -0.48
C PHE A 328 -11.43 -8.05 -1.45
N THR A 329 -11.02 -8.00 -2.71
CA THR A 329 -11.53 -7.11 -3.77
C THR A 329 -11.40 -5.61 -3.49
N ASP A 330 -12.09 -5.09 -2.47
CA ASP A 330 -12.04 -3.70 -2.00
C ASP A 330 -12.57 -3.59 -0.56
N TRP A 331 -12.30 -2.48 0.11
CA TRP A 331 -12.82 -2.13 1.45
C TRP A 331 -14.26 -1.59 1.40
N THR A 332 -15.15 -2.30 0.73
CA THR A 332 -16.57 -1.92 0.60
C THR A 332 -17.45 -3.01 1.24
N PRO A 333 -18.01 -2.78 2.45
CA PRO A 333 -18.72 -3.81 3.22
C PRO A 333 -19.91 -4.46 2.49
N GLU A 334 -20.65 -3.68 1.69
CA GLU A 334 -21.83 -4.12 0.96
C GLU A 334 -21.52 -4.83 -0.36
N LEU A 335 -20.25 -4.89 -0.78
CA LEU A 335 -19.84 -5.48 -2.05
C LEU A 335 -20.01 -7.01 -2.02
N ASN A 336 -20.88 -7.52 -2.89
CA ASN A 336 -20.87 -8.94 -3.22
C ASN A 336 -19.67 -9.26 -4.12
N LYS A 337 -18.91 -10.31 -3.76
CA LYS A 337 -17.58 -10.58 -4.34
C LYS A 337 -17.54 -11.74 -5.33
N GLN A 338 -18.67 -12.35 -5.66
CA GLN A 338 -18.73 -13.50 -6.56
C GLN A 338 -18.22 -13.20 -7.98
N ALA A 339 -18.79 -12.17 -8.63
CA ALA A 339 -18.42 -11.77 -9.98
C ALA A 339 -16.97 -11.27 -10.08
N PRO A 340 -16.47 -10.37 -9.20
CA PRO A 340 -15.06 -9.97 -9.26
C PRO A 340 -14.11 -11.16 -8.99
N ALA A 341 -14.46 -12.10 -8.10
CA ALA A 341 -13.63 -13.28 -7.87
C ALA A 341 -13.64 -14.28 -9.04
N GLN A 342 -14.77 -14.44 -9.73
CA GLN A 342 -14.83 -15.17 -11.01
C GLN A 342 -13.87 -14.55 -12.03
N ALA A 343 -13.88 -13.22 -12.13
CA ALA A 343 -13.02 -12.50 -13.04
C ALA A 343 -11.53 -12.57 -12.66
N VAL A 344 -11.18 -12.44 -11.37
CA VAL A 344 -9.80 -12.63 -10.87
C VAL A 344 -9.27 -14.04 -11.20
N LEU A 345 -10.11 -15.07 -11.08
CA LEU A 345 -9.75 -16.43 -11.50
C LEU A 345 -9.46 -16.49 -13.00
N ILE A 346 -10.35 -15.95 -13.85
CA ILE A 346 -10.15 -15.92 -15.31
C ILE A 346 -8.86 -15.17 -15.67
N TYR A 347 -8.62 -14.02 -15.03
CA TYR A 347 -7.43 -13.20 -15.20
C TYR A 347 -6.15 -13.99 -14.88
N CYS A 348 -6.10 -14.64 -13.72
CA CYS A 348 -4.93 -15.42 -13.30
C CYS A 348 -4.76 -16.71 -14.11
N LEU A 349 -5.84 -17.36 -14.56
CA LEU A 349 -5.77 -18.51 -15.47
C LEU A 349 -5.15 -18.11 -16.81
N LYS A 350 -5.51 -16.95 -17.36
CA LYS A 350 -4.92 -16.44 -18.62
C LYS A 350 -3.42 -16.19 -18.47
N GLN A 351 -2.99 -15.53 -17.39
CA GLN A 351 -1.56 -15.34 -17.11
C GLN A 351 -0.83 -16.68 -16.89
N GLY A 352 -1.45 -17.61 -16.15
CA GLY A 352 -0.93 -18.95 -15.94
C GLY A 352 -0.77 -19.76 -17.23
N LEU A 353 -1.66 -19.59 -18.20
CA LEU A 353 -1.55 -20.24 -19.51
C LEU A 353 -0.31 -19.78 -20.26
N GLU A 354 0.01 -18.49 -20.22
CA GLU A 354 1.23 -17.96 -20.84
C GLU A 354 2.49 -18.49 -20.15
N LEU A 355 2.51 -18.55 -18.81
CA LEU A 355 3.61 -19.19 -18.08
C LEU A 355 3.78 -20.67 -18.43
N ALA A 356 2.67 -21.41 -18.51
CA ALA A 356 2.69 -22.83 -18.89
C ALA A 356 3.21 -23.04 -20.32
N ARG A 357 2.94 -22.11 -21.25
CA ARG A 357 3.52 -22.09 -22.61
C ARG A 357 5.02 -21.84 -22.60
N LEU A 358 5.47 -20.84 -21.85
CA LEU A 358 6.89 -20.51 -21.68
C LEU A 358 7.69 -21.66 -21.06
N LEU A 359 7.04 -22.53 -20.29
CA LEU A 359 7.63 -23.70 -19.65
C LEU A 359 7.37 -25.01 -20.40
N GLU A 360 6.69 -24.97 -21.55
CA GLU A 360 6.37 -26.14 -22.39
C GLU A 360 5.59 -27.23 -21.63
N ARG A 361 4.67 -26.82 -20.75
CA ARG A 361 3.84 -27.71 -19.91
C ARG A 361 2.52 -28.10 -20.59
N GLU A 362 2.58 -28.97 -21.59
CA GLU A 362 1.42 -29.28 -22.47
C GLU A 362 0.14 -29.72 -21.73
N GLU A 363 0.25 -30.60 -20.73
CA GLU A 363 -0.92 -31.10 -19.97
C GLU A 363 -1.57 -29.98 -19.13
N GLU A 364 -0.74 -29.17 -18.46
CA GLU A 364 -1.17 -28.05 -17.64
C GLU A 364 -1.78 -26.93 -18.52
N GLN A 365 -1.21 -26.67 -19.70
CA GLN A 365 -1.79 -25.77 -20.70
C GLN A 365 -3.20 -26.21 -21.11
N ALA A 366 -3.39 -27.50 -21.41
CA ALA A 366 -4.69 -28.03 -21.81
C ALA A 366 -5.72 -27.91 -20.68
N PHE A 367 -5.33 -28.20 -19.44
CA PHE A 367 -6.18 -28.01 -18.27
C PHE A 367 -6.57 -26.54 -18.12
N ILE A 368 -5.60 -25.62 -18.06
CA ILE A 368 -5.83 -24.19 -17.86
C ILE A 368 -6.73 -23.62 -18.98
N ALA A 369 -6.45 -23.95 -20.25
CA ALA A 369 -7.26 -23.51 -21.39
C ALA A 369 -8.72 -23.97 -21.28
N SER A 370 -8.95 -25.21 -20.82
CA SER A 370 -10.32 -25.72 -20.60
C SER A 370 -11.05 -24.95 -19.50
N GLN A 371 -10.34 -24.55 -18.44
CA GLN A 371 -10.92 -23.77 -17.35
C GLN A 371 -11.20 -22.32 -17.76
N ILE A 372 -10.35 -21.70 -18.60
CA ILE A 372 -10.62 -20.38 -19.18
C ILE A 372 -11.92 -20.42 -20.00
N GLU A 373 -12.07 -21.40 -20.90
CA GLU A 373 -13.29 -21.50 -21.72
C GLU A 373 -14.53 -21.68 -20.83
N ARG A 374 -14.46 -22.62 -19.87
CA ARG A 374 -15.57 -22.90 -18.94
C ARG A 374 -15.96 -21.66 -18.14
N THR A 375 -15.00 -20.97 -17.55
CA THR A 375 -15.25 -19.86 -16.62
C THR A 375 -15.67 -18.58 -17.35
N SER A 376 -15.05 -18.26 -18.49
CA SER A 376 -15.45 -17.11 -19.32
C SER A 376 -16.85 -17.30 -19.92
N ARG A 377 -17.17 -18.49 -20.45
CA ARG A 377 -18.51 -18.78 -20.98
C ARG A 377 -19.57 -18.72 -19.88
N ALA A 378 -19.27 -19.25 -18.70
CA ALA A 378 -20.18 -19.17 -17.56
C ALA A 378 -20.41 -17.73 -17.10
N ALA A 379 -19.37 -16.91 -17.04
CA ALA A 379 -19.48 -15.49 -16.67
C ALA A 379 -20.45 -14.74 -17.60
N VAL A 380 -20.33 -14.92 -18.92
CA VAL A 380 -21.27 -14.31 -19.88
C VAL A 380 -22.68 -14.91 -19.71
N ALA A 381 -22.81 -16.22 -19.62
CA ALA A 381 -24.12 -16.88 -19.59
C ALA A 381 -24.93 -16.64 -18.31
N HIS A 382 -24.26 -16.43 -17.17
CA HIS A 382 -24.91 -16.38 -15.85
C HIS A 382 -24.79 -15.03 -15.15
N LEU A 383 -23.71 -14.28 -15.40
CA LEU A 383 -23.44 -13.02 -14.71
C LEU A 383 -23.70 -11.81 -15.59
N PHE A 384 -23.64 -11.91 -16.92
CA PHE A 384 -23.96 -10.77 -17.78
C PHE A 384 -25.48 -10.57 -17.88
N ASP A 385 -25.95 -9.40 -17.51
CA ASP A 385 -27.34 -9.00 -17.60
C ASP A 385 -27.55 -8.14 -18.84
N GLU A 386 -28.17 -8.69 -19.90
CA GLU A 386 -28.30 -7.99 -21.20
C GLU A 386 -29.10 -6.69 -21.10
N GLU A 387 -30.09 -6.61 -20.20
CA GLU A 387 -30.96 -5.45 -20.04
C GLU A 387 -30.20 -4.24 -19.49
N SER A 388 -29.44 -4.41 -18.40
CA SER A 388 -28.56 -3.36 -17.88
C SER A 388 -27.26 -3.23 -18.68
N GLY A 389 -26.85 -4.32 -19.34
CA GLY A 389 -25.54 -4.60 -19.92
C GLY A 389 -24.39 -4.39 -18.94
N PHE A 390 -24.60 -4.84 -17.70
CA PHE A 390 -23.58 -5.00 -16.68
C PHE A 390 -23.48 -6.46 -16.23
N PHE A 391 -22.36 -6.81 -15.62
CA PHE A 391 -22.21 -8.05 -14.87
C PHE A 391 -22.79 -7.88 -13.46
N VAL A 392 -23.64 -8.83 -13.08
CA VAL A 392 -24.25 -8.92 -11.74
C VAL A 392 -23.52 -9.93 -10.86
N SER A 393 -23.64 -9.79 -9.54
CA SER A 393 -22.94 -10.61 -8.55
C SER A 393 -23.89 -11.09 -7.45
N GLY A 394 -23.76 -12.36 -7.08
CA GLY A 394 -24.53 -12.98 -5.99
C GLY A 394 -26.01 -13.22 -6.33
N ASP A 395 -26.72 -13.84 -5.39
CA ASP A 395 -28.14 -14.19 -5.55
C ASP A 395 -29.04 -12.95 -5.73
N GLU A 396 -28.65 -11.81 -5.15
CA GLU A 396 -29.35 -10.53 -5.28
C GLU A 396 -29.07 -9.81 -6.60
N ARG A 397 -28.23 -10.37 -7.48
CA ARG A 397 -27.83 -9.78 -8.76
C ARG A 397 -27.30 -8.35 -8.61
N GLN A 398 -26.45 -8.12 -7.61
CA GLN A 398 -25.89 -6.80 -7.33
C GLN A 398 -24.97 -6.34 -8.48
N THR A 399 -25.14 -5.09 -8.92
CA THR A 399 -24.21 -4.42 -9.84
C THR A 399 -23.25 -3.54 -9.03
N SER A 400 -21.95 -3.70 -9.27
CA SER A 400 -20.89 -2.91 -8.61
C SER A 400 -19.81 -2.51 -9.61
N TRP A 401 -19.02 -1.48 -9.26
CA TRP A 401 -17.83 -1.10 -10.03
C TRP A 401 -16.82 -2.24 -10.14
N ALA A 402 -16.53 -2.90 -9.01
CA ALA A 402 -15.56 -3.99 -8.95
C ALA A 402 -15.87 -5.13 -9.93
N SER A 403 -17.14 -5.53 -10.04
CA SER A 403 -17.56 -6.56 -11.01
C SER A 403 -17.21 -6.18 -12.44
N GLN A 404 -17.49 -4.94 -12.86
CA GLN A 404 -17.27 -4.54 -14.26
C GLN A 404 -15.78 -4.37 -14.57
N VAL A 405 -15.04 -3.74 -13.65
CA VAL A 405 -13.61 -3.49 -13.80
C VAL A 405 -12.85 -4.81 -13.91
N TRP A 406 -13.11 -5.76 -13.00
CA TRP A 406 -12.43 -7.05 -13.05
C TRP A 406 -12.83 -7.88 -14.27
N MET A 407 -14.10 -7.85 -14.71
CA MET A 407 -14.52 -8.53 -15.94
C MET A 407 -13.84 -7.97 -17.20
N ALA A 408 -13.61 -6.65 -17.22
CA ALA A 408 -12.85 -5.99 -18.28
C ALA A 408 -11.37 -6.40 -18.26
N LEU A 409 -10.72 -6.42 -17.09
CA LEU A 409 -9.33 -6.88 -16.90
C LEU A 409 -9.16 -8.35 -17.27
N ALA A 410 -10.12 -9.18 -16.90
CA ALA A 410 -10.14 -10.60 -17.22
C ALA A 410 -10.45 -10.86 -18.71
N GLU A 411 -10.70 -9.82 -19.51
CA GLU A 411 -11.00 -9.90 -20.94
C GLU A 411 -12.12 -10.92 -21.23
N VAL A 412 -13.22 -10.84 -20.45
CA VAL A 412 -14.37 -11.76 -20.60
C VAL A 412 -15.15 -11.48 -21.88
N LEU A 413 -15.34 -10.20 -22.22
CA LEU A 413 -15.87 -9.77 -23.51
C LEU A 413 -14.73 -9.36 -24.46
N PRO A 414 -14.99 -9.26 -25.77
CA PRO A 414 -14.06 -8.63 -26.70
C PRO A 414 -13.66 -7.21 -26.26
N LYS A 415 -12.43 -6.80 -26.60
CA LYS A 415 -11.85 -5.51 -26.19
C LYS A 415 -12.78 -4.29 -26.40
N THR A 416 -13.48 -4.25 -27.54
CA THR A 416 -14.43 -3.16 -27.84
C THR A 416 -15.60 -3.14 -26.86
N GLU A 417 -16.22 -4.29 -26.62
CA GLU A 417 -17.38 -4.47 -25.73
C GLU A 417 -17.02 -4.24 -24.25
N ASN A 418 -15.89 -4.77 -23.77
CA ASN A 418 -15.37 -4.45 -22.43
C ASN A 418 -15.14 -2.95 -22.26
N GLY A 419 -14.70 -2.33 -23.33
CA GLY A 419 -14.60 -0.90 -23.39
C GLY A 419 -15.92 -0.14 -23.26
N GLU A 420 -16.93 -0.55 -24.02
CA GLU A 420 -18.28 0.03 -23.96
C GLU A 420 -18.93 -0.21 -22.59
N LEU A 421 -18.61 -1.34 -21.95
CA LEU A 421 -18.95 -1.63 -20.55
C LEU A 421 -18.35 -0.58 -19.59
N LEU A 422 -17.06 -0.24 -19.75
CA LEU A 422 -16.42 0.79 -18.92
C LEU A 422 -16.95 2.20 -19.25
N ASP A 423 -17.20 2.52 -20.51
CA ASP A 423 -17.84 3.78 -20.93
C ASP A 423 -19.22 3.93 -20.27
N ARG A 424 -19.99 2.84 -20.21
CA ARG A 424 -21.29 2.77 -19.53
C ARG A 424 -21.16 2.90 -18.01
N LEU A 425 -20.17 2.23 -17.41
CA LEU A 425 -19.88 2.32 -15.98
C LEU A 425 -19.62 3.77 -15.55
N LEU A 426 -18.78 4.49 -16.29
CA LEU A 426 -18.46 5.89 -16.01
C LEU A 426 -19.67 6.81 -16.19
N LYS A 427 -20.56 6.50 -17.13
CA LYS A 427 -21.76 7.30 -17.42
C LYS A 427 -22.91 7.03 -16.44
N ASN A 428 -23.08 5.78 -16.05
CA ASN A 428 -24.19 5.29 -15.23
C ASN A 428 -23.62 4.45 -14.07
N PRO A 429 -22.99 5.09 -13.08
CA PRO A 429 -22.31 4.37 -12.02
C PRO A 429 -23.29 3.61 -11.12
N PRO A 430 -23.06 2.32 -10.84
CA PRO A 430 -23.78 1.58 -9.80
C PRO A 430 -23.59 2.22 -8.42
N SER A 431 -24.51 1.92 -7.49
CA SER A 431 -24.45 2.45 -6.11
C SER A 431 -23.27 1.91 -5.31
N VAL A 432 -22.84 0.68 -5.57
CA VAL A 432 -21.67 0.07 -4.91
C VAL A 432 -20.41 0.52 -5.64
N GLY A 433 -19.80 1.57 -5.10
CA GLY A 433 -18.62 2.25 -5.63
C GLY A 433 -17.29 1.53 -5.37
N MET A 434 -16.21 2.30 -5.47
CA MET A 434 -14.84 1.89 -5.10
C MET A 434 -14.36 2.81 -3.97
N THR A 435 -13.66 2.27 -2.99
CA THR A 435 -13.25 3.02 -1.78
C THR A 435 -11.74 3.24 -1.71
N THR A 436 -10.95 2.37 -2.34
CA THR A 436 -9.49 2.39 -2.21
C THR A 436 -8.78 2.77 -3.50
N PRO A 437 -7.58 3.40 -3.41
CA PRO A 437 -6.70 3.53 -4.57
C PRO A 437 -6.28 2.18 -5.17
N TYR A 438 -6.29 1.11 -4.37
CA TYR A 438 -6.13 -0.27 -4.85
C TYR A 438 -7.17 -0.63 -5.90
N MET A 439 -8.47 -0.40 -5.66
CA MET A 439 -9.49 -0.71 -6.67
C MET A 439 -9.46 0.29 -7.85
N TYR A 440 -9.11 1.56 -7.59
CA TYR A 440 -8.89 2.54 -8.67
C TYR A 440 -7.74 2.14 -9.61
N HIS A 441 -6.64 1.56 -9.11
CA HIS A 441 -5.57 1.02 -9.96
C HIS A 441 -6.12 0.10 -11.06
N HIS A 442 -6.98 -0.84 -10.66
CA HIS A 442 -7.60 -1.80 -11.58
C HIS A 442 -8.51 -1.11 -12.60
N LEU A 443 -9.25 -0.06 -12.21
CA LEU A 443 -10.01 0.76 -13.16
C LEU A 443 -9.10 1.42 -14.20
N ILE A 444 -8.01 2.04 -13.76
CA ILE A 444 -7.05 2.71 -14.65
C ILE A 444 -6.43 1.70 -15.62
N GLU A 445 -6.01 0.54 -15.12
CA GLU A 445 -5.46 -0.53 -15.95
C GLU A 445 -6.49 -1.03 -16.98
N ALA A 446 -7.74 -1.24 -16.58
CA ALA A 446 -8.82 -1.68 -17.48
C ALA A 446 -9.10 -0.65 -18.59
N LEU A 447 -9.07 0.65 -18.25
CA LEU A 447 -9.23 1.73 -19.23
C LEU A 447 -8.07 1.74 -20.23
N PHE A 448 -6.82 1.60 -19.79
CA PHE A 448 -5.69 1.47 -20.71
C PHE A 448 -5.77 0.22 -21.59
N LEU A 449 -6.08 -0.93 -21.00
CA LEU A 449 -6.23 -2.22 -21.69
C LEU A 449 -7.26 -2.14 -22.82
N THR A 450 -8.37 -1.46 -22.56
CA THR A 450 -9.47 -1.26 -23.52
C THR A 450 -9.26 -0.07 -24.45
N GLY A 451 -8.16 0.67 -24.36
CA GLY A 451 -7.83 1.79 -25.27
C GLY A 451 -8.47 3.13 -24.89
N ARG A 452 -9.03 3.27 -23.68
CA ARG A 452 -9.63 4.50 -23.14
C ARG A 452 -8.59 5.39 -22.46
N ARG A 453 -7.48 5.67 -23.16
CA ARG A 453 -6.32 6.41 -22.64
C ARG A 453 -6.72 7.75 -21.99
N GLU A 454 -7.52 8.55 -22.67
CA GLU A 454 -7.92 9.88 -22.16
C GLU A 454 -8.75 9.78 -20.88
N GLN A 455 -9.65 8.80 -20.81
CA GLN A 455 -10.44 8.56 -19.60
C GLN A 455 -9.57 8.05 -18.46
N ALA A 456 -8.60 7.16 -18.74
CA ALA A 456 -7.65 6.68 -17.73
C ALA A 456 -6.88 7.85 -17.11
N ILE A 457 -6.33 8.74 -17.94
CA ILE A 457 -5.61 9.94 -17.48
C ILE A 457 -6.55 10.84 -16.66
N LYS A 458 -7.77 11.08 -17.14
CA LYS A 458 -8.74 11.91 -16.43
C LYS A 458 -9.09 11.35 -15.05
N GLN A 459 -9.28 10.04 -14.94
CA GLN A 459 -9.55 9.37 -13.66
C GLN A 459 -8.35 9.45 -12.71
N MET A 460 -7.13 9.30 -13.23
CA MET A 460 -5.92 9.49 -12.43
C MET A 460 -5.83 10.92 -11.86
N GLN A 461 -6.06 11.92 -12.71
CA GLN A 461 -6.05 13.34 -12.33
C GLN A 461 -7.16 13.67 -11.34
N SER A 462 -8.37 13.12 -11.50
CA SER A 462 -9.47 13.39 -10.57
C SER A 462 -9.29 12.73 -9.21
N TYR A 463 -8.63 11.58 -9.13
CA TYR A 463 -8.52 10.84 -7.88
C TYR A 463 -7.19 11.10 -7.16
N TRP A 464 -6.06 10.76 -7.78
CA TRP A 464 -4.75 11.03 -7.19
C TRP A 464 -4.40 12.52 -7.21
N GLY A 465 -4.83 13.25 -8.24
CA GLY A 465 -4.62 14.70 -8.28
C GLY A 465 -5.34 15.45 -7.16
N GLU A 466 -6.45 14.92 -6.64
CA GLU A 466 -7.13 15.48 -5.48
C GLU A 466 -6.36 15.18 -4.18
N MET A 467 -5.78 13.99 -4.02
CA MET A 467 -4.84 13.72 -2.91
C MET A 467 -3.63 14.67 -2.95
N VAL A 468 -3.10 14.97 -4.14
CA VAL A 468 -2.02 15.97 -4.29
C VAL A 468 -2.48 17.35 -3.83
N GLN A 469 -3.70 17.77 -4.20
CA GLN A 469 -4.27 19.05 -3.78
C GLN A 469 -4.55 19.11 -2.27
N ASP A 470 -4.93 17.99 -1.67
CA ASP A 470 -5.12 17.82 -0.24
C ASP A 470 -3.78 17.75 0.55
N GLY A 471 -2.64 17.83 -0.14
CA GLY A 471 -1.31 17.97 0.48
C GLY A 471 -0.57 16.67 0.74
N ALA A 472 -0.85 15.61 -0.03
CA ALA A 472 -0.15 14.32 0.10
C ALA A 472 1.36 14.43 -0.21
N ASP A 473 2.21 14.06 0.76
CA ASP A 473 3.63 13.79 0.54
C ASP A 473 3.86 12.37 -0.04
N THR A 474 2.99 11.45 0.39
CA THR A 474 2.87 10.04 -0.01
C THR A 474 1.40 9.71 -0.22
N PHE A 475 1.08 8.73 -1.06
CA PHE A 475 -0.31 8.34 -1.30
C PHE A 475 -0.84 7.41 -0.21
N TRP A 476 -2.15 7.55 0.03
CA TRP A 476 -2.82 7.04 1.23
C TRP A 476 -3.45 5.69 0.99
N GLU A 477 -3.60 4.90 2.04
CA GLU A 477 -4.25 3.59 2.02
C GLU A 477 -5.70 3.67 1.54
N LEU A 478 -6.41 4.69 2.02
CA LEU A 478 -7.82 4.91 1.77
C LEU A 478 -8.05 6.40 1.51
N TYR A 479 -8.84 6.68 0.48
CA TYR A 479 -9.19 8.05 0.13
C TYR A 479 -10.58 8.10 -0.50
N ASN A 480 -11.48 8.80 0.20
CA ASN A 480 -12.80 9.11 -0.29
C ASN A 480 -12.95 10.63 -0.44
N PRO A 481 -13.04 11.14 -1.69
CA PRO A 481 -13.30 12.55 -1.95
C PRO A 481 -14.55 13.12 -1.25
N ALA A 482 -15.58 12.30 -1.03
CA ALA A 482 -16.81 12.73 -0.38
C ALA A 482 -16.72 12.73 1.16
N ASP A 483 -15.85 11.90 1.74
CA ASP A 483 -15.58 11.87 3.18
C ASP A 483 -14.08 11.69 3.45
N LYS A 484 -13.39 12.81 3.65
CA LYS A 484 -11.95 12.87 3.92
C LYS A 484 -11.53 12.22 5.24
N LYS A 485 -12.48 11.88 6.11
CA LYS A 485 -12.25 11.23 7.41
C LYS A 485 -12.63 9.75 7.41
N GLU A 486 -13.04 9.19 6.26
CA GLU A 486 -13.45 7.80 6.19
C GLU A 486 -12.33 6.87 6.70
N SER A 487 -12.74 5.85 7.45
CA SER A 487 -11.86 4.81 7.94
C SER A 487 -12.63 3.51 8.12
N PRO A 488 -12.18 2.40 7.49
CA PRO A 488 -12.75 1.08 7.75
C PRO A 488 -12.36 0.55 9.14
N TYR A 489 -11.51 1.28 9.86
CA TYR A 489 -10.94 0.90 11.15
C TYR A 489 -11.61 1.58 12.35
N GLY A 490 -12.55 2.50 12.09
CA GLY A 490 -13.24 3.31 13.10
C GLY A 490 -12.65 4.70 13.34
N SER A 491 -11.43 4.98 12.85
CA SER A 491 -10.78 6.28 13.03
C SER A 491 -9.71 6.55 11.98
N ASN A 492 -9.73 7.73 11.36
CA ASN A 492 -8.71 8.15 10.39
C ASN A 492 -7.31 8.29 11.00
N LEU A 493 -7.16 8.36 12.33
CA LEU A 493 -5.85 8.42 13.00
C LEU A 493 -5.02 7.16 12.75
N ILE A 494 -5.66 6.01 12.50
CA ILE A 494 -4.98 4.73 12.30
C ILE A 494 -4.85 4.31 10.82
N ASN A 495 -5.49 5.05 9.90
CA ASN A 495 -5.27 4.88 8.47
C ASN A 495 -3.78 5.13 8.16
N SER A 496 -3.23 4.42 7.18
CA SER A 496 -1.88 4.66 6.69
C SER A 496 -1.88 5.77 5.62
N TYR A 497 -1.04 6.79 5.79
CA TYR A 497 -0.87 7.88 4.82
C TYR A 497 0.39 7.70 3.96
N CYS A 498 1.00 6.53 4.00
CA CYS A 498 1.99 6.06 3.05
C CYS A 498 1.73 4.58 2.79
N HIS A 499 0.97 4.29 1.73
CA HIS A 499 0.56 2.93 1.41
C HIS A 499 0.83 2.60 -0.05
N ALA A 500 1.69 1.61 -0.29
CA ALA A 500 2.28 1.45 -1.62
C ALA A 500 1.36 0.78 -2.65
N TRP A 501 0.22 0.21 -2.26
CA TRP A 501 -0.82 -0.12 -3.25
C TRP A 501 -1.36 1.13 -4.00
N SER A 502 -1.12 2.33 -3.46
CA SER A 502 -1.60 3.61 -4.01
C SER A 502 -0.55 4.31 -4.87
N CYS A 503 0.65 3.75 -4.99
CA CYS A 503 1.76 4.35 -5.73
C CYS A 503 1.72 4.09 -7.24
N THR A 504 0.70 3.39 -7.74
CA THR A 504 0.63 2.96 -9.15
C THR A 504 0.48 4.06 -10.20
N PRO A 505 0.22 5.35 -9.90
CA PRO A 505 0.40 6.40 -10.91
C PRO A 505 1.79 6.41 -11.57
N THR A 506 2.86 6.08 -10.84
CA THR A 506 4.21 6.01 -11.44
C THR A 506 4.27 4.95 -12.54
N TYR A 507 3.66 3.78 -12.32
CA TYR A 507 3.52 2.72 -13.31
C TYR A 507 2.79 3.22 -14.54
N PHE A 508 1.62 3.84 -14.36
CA PHE A 508 0.81 4.29 -15.49
C PHE A 508 1.45 5.42 -16.30
N ILE A 509 2.03 6.41 -15.62
CA ILE A 509 2.70 7.55 -16.26
C ILE A 509 3.90 7.06 -17.06
N ARG A 510 4.77 6.24 -16.46
CA ARG A 510 6.01 5.80 -17.11
C ARG A 510 5.76 4.80 -18.23
N LYS A 511 4.88 3.83 -18.03
CA LYS A 511 4.58 2.78 -19.02
C LYS A 511 3.66 3.26 -20.15
N TYR A 512 2.56 3.94 -19.82
CA TYR A 512 1.56 4.29 -20.83
C TYR A 512 1.69 5.74 -21.29
N VAL A 513 2.01 6.69 -20.42
CA VAL A 513 2.09 8.10 -20.84
C VAL A 513 3.38 8.39 -21.60
N VAL A 514 4.54 8.09 -20.99
CA VAL A 514 5.86 8.39 -21.55
C VAL A 514 6.21 7.49 -22.74
N GLN A 515 6.19 6.16 -22.60
CA GLN A 515 6.65 5.26 -23.67
C GLN A 515 5.76 5.26 -24.93
N SER A 516 4.56 5.84 -24.85
CA SER A 516 3.67 6.02 -26.01
C SER A 516 3.79 7.39 -26.69
N SER A 517 4.71 8.25 -26.21
CA SER A 517 5.07 9.55 -26.79
C SER A 517 6.33 9.40 -27.62
#